data_AF-A0A1M6C4V3-F1
#
_entry.id   AF-A0A1M6C4V3-F1
#
_cell.length_a   1.000
_cell.length_b   1.000
_cell.length_c   1.000
_cell.angle_alpha   90.00
_cell.angle_beta   90.00
_cell.angle_gamma   90.00
#
_symmetry.space_group_name_H-M   'P 1'
#
loop_
_entity.id
_entity.type
_entity.pdbx_description
1 polymer ?
#
loop_
_entity_poly.entity_id
_entity_poly.type
_entity_poly.pdbx_seq_one_letter_code
_entity_poly.pdbx_strand_id
1 'polypeptide(L)'
;MLSTFLNFKSLEFILRIAVFMTFLGHGMFAIGGNANWLIYLQTVGFSIETSKSLIVLIGILDVIVALIILLKPHKYIVLWAFVWAFSTAAVRPLAGESIWAFVERGSNWAVPLVLFFLLKIKSEKKLKI
;
A
#
# COMPACT_ATOMS: atom_id res chain seq x y z
N MET A 1 -23.42 -11.44 -19.74
CA MET A 1 -23.24 -9.96 -19.82
C MET A 1 -22.08 -9.47 -18.94
N LEU A 2 -21.83 -10.02 -17.75
CA LEU A 2 -20.61 -9.73 -16.95
C LEU A 2 -19.30 -10.35 -17.50
N SER A 3 -19.39 -11.49 -18.20
CA SER A 3 -18.24 -12.26 -18.69
C SER A 3 -17.40 -11.52 -19.76
N THR A 4 -17.92 -10.45 -20.34
CA THR A 4 -17.27 -9.70 -21.43
C THR A 4 -16.35 -8.58 -20.93
N PHE A 5 -16.47 -8.14 -19.67
CA PHE A 5 -15.74 -6.96 -19.13
C PHE A 5 -14.58 -7.30 -18.19
N LEU A 6 -14.65 -8.43 -17.46
CA LEU A 6 -13.64 -8.84 -16.49
C LEU A 6 -12.67 -9.86 -17.11
N ASN A 7 -11.79 -9.38 -17.99
CA ASN A 7 -10.59 -10.14 -18.36
C ASN A 7 -9.43 -9.80 -17.40
N PHE A 8 -8.40 -10.64 -17.36
CA PHE A 8 -7.24 -10.48 -16.48
C PHE A 8 -6.58 -9.11 -16.57
N LYS A 9 -6.57 -8.49 -17.76
CA LYS A 9 -5.96 -7.17 -17.99
C LYS A 9 -6.78 -6.05 -17.37
N SER A 10 -8.11 -6.10 -17.54
CA SER A 10 -9.03 -5.15 -16.89
C SER A 10 -8.92 -5.23 -15.37
N LEU A 11 -8.91 -6.44 -14.80
CA LEU A 11 -8.77 -6.65 -13.36
C LEU A 11 -7.42 -6.14 -12.82
N GLU A 12 -6.32 -6.45 -13.51
CA GLU A 12 -4.98 -5.95 -13.15
C GLU A 12 -4.97 -4.41 -13.11
N PHE A 13 -5.55 -3.76 -14.12
CA PHE A 13 -5.59 -2.30 -14.21
C PHE A 13 -6.40 -1.66 -13.08
N ILE A 14 -7.59 -2.19 -12.78
CA ILE A 14 -8.43 -1.71 -11.66
C ILE A 14 -7.68 -1.83 -10.33
N LEU A 15 -7.03 -2.98 -10.08
CA LEU A 15 -6.25 -3.19 -8.87
C LEU A 15 -5.06 -2.22 -8.77
N ARG A 16 -4.37 -1.95 -9.89
CA ARG A 16 -3.28 -0.95 -9.93
C ARG A 16 -3.77 0.44 -9.57
N ILE A 17 -4.92 0.87 -10.09
CA ILE A 17 -5.54 2.16 -9.75
C ILE A 17 -5.87 2.21 -8.26
N ALA A 18 -6.45 1.16 -7.70
CA ALA A 18 -6.82 1.11 -6.29
C ALA A 18 -5.58 1.22 -5.36
N VAL A 19 -4.50 0.48 -5.67
CA VAL A 19 -3.23 0.62 -4.92
C VAL A 19 -2.63 2.01 -5.12
N PHE A 20 -2.63 2.53 -6.35
CA PHE A 20 -2.12 3.86 -6.66
C PHE A 20 -2.83 4.95 -5.85
N MET A 21 -4.17 4.96 -5.83
CA MET A 21 -4.93 5.96 -5.06
C MET A 21 -4.64 5.86 -3.56
N THR A 22 -4.53 4.64 -3.04
CA THR A 22 -4.20 4.40 -1.63
C THR A 22 -2.84 4.99 -1.28
N PHE A 23 -1.79 4.61 -2.02
CA PHE A 23 -0.41 5.04 -1.74
C PHE A 23 -0.18 6.50 -2.08
N LEU A 24 -0.76 7.03 -3.17
CA LEU A 24 -0.66 8.45 -3.50
C LEU A 24 -1.32 9.30 -2.41
N GLY A 25 -2.54 8.95 -2.00
CA GLY A 25 -3.26 9.69 -0.96
C GLY A 25 -2.48 9.71 0.36
N HIS A 26 -2.04 8.54 0.83
CA HIS A 26 -1.22 8.45 2.05
C HIS A 26 0.10 9.19 1.91
N GLY A 27 0.76 9.05 0.77
CA GLY A 27 2.02 9.72 0.47
C GLY A 27 1.90 11.24 0.55
N MET A 28 0.85 11.82 -0.04
CA MET A 28 0.62 13.26 0.03
C MET A 28 0.33 13.76 1.45
N PHE A 29 -0.47 13.02 2.24
CA PHE A 29 -0.70 13.37 3.65
C PHE A 29 0.59 13.28 4.50
N ALA A 30 1.43 12.28 4.24
CA ALA A 30 2.70 12.09 4.92
C ALA A 30 3.73 13.18 4.55
N ILE A 31 3.82 13.56 3.27
CA ILE A 31 4.64 14.70 2.79
C ILE A 31 4.18 16.01 3.44
N GLY A 32 2.87 16.19 3.63
CA GLY A 32 2.31 17.32 4.36
C GLY A 32 2.62 17.32 5.87
N GLY A 33 3.32 16.31 6.39
CA GLY A 33 3.77 16.25 7.79
C GLY A 33 2.63 15.95 8.77
N ASN A 34 1.68 15.09 8.41
CA ASN A 34 0.51 14.78 9.24
C ASN A 34 0.90 14.42 10.69
N ALA A 35 0.61 15.34 11.62
CA ALA A 35 0.99 15.22 13.02
C ALA A 35 0.36 13.99 13.71
N ASN A 36 -0.83 13.58 13.26
CA ASN A 36 -1.54 12.42 13.82
C ASN A 36 -0.83 11.10 13.54
N TRP A 37 0.12 11.05 12.59
CA TRP A 37 0.86 9.84 12.25
C TRP A 37 2.21 9.75 12.94
N LEU A 38 2.66 10.84 13.58
CA LEU A 38 3.91 10.85 14.35
C LEU A 38 3.84 9.90 15.56
N ILE A 39 2.65 9.71 16.14
CA ILE A 39 2.45 8.76 17.24
C ILE A 39 2.77 7.32 16.82
N TYR A 40 2.51 6.95 15.57
CA TYR A 40 2.80 5.61 15.06
C TYR A 40 4.30 5.36 14.97
N LEU A 41 5.08 6.37 14.56
CA LEU A 41 6.54 6.28 14.52
C LEU A 41 7.14 6.27 15.93
N GLN A 42 6.59 7.04 16.87
CA GLN A 42 7.00 7.00 18.27
C GLN A 42 6.68 5.64 18.93
N THR A 43 5.54 5.03 18.57
CA THR A 43 5.14 3.70 19.07
C THR A 43 6.16 2.63 18.71
N VAL A 44 6.85 2.78 17.57
CA VAL A 44 7.91 1.84 17.14
C VAL A 44 9.33 2.29 17.56
N GLY A 45 9.44 3.34 18.39
CA GLY A 45 10.68 3.71 19.08
C GLY A 45 11.43 4.93 18.53
N PHE A 46 10.88 5.67 17.56
CA PHE A 46 11.53 6.90 17.07
C PHE A 46 11.24 8.11 17.97
N SER A 47 12.19 9.05 18.08
CA SER A 47 11.92 10.33 18.73
C SER A 47 10.94 11.17 17.91
N ILE A 48 10.35 12.20 18.52
CA ILE A 48 9.42 13.11 17.82
C ILE A 48 10.13 13.89 16.69
N GLU A 49 11.37 14.32 16.89
CA GLU A 49 12.17 15.03 15.89
C GLU A 49 12.46 14.12 14.69
N THR A 50 12.91 12.89 14.95
CA THR A 50 13.14 11.90 13.90
C THR A 50 11.85 11.54 13.17
N SER A 51 10.74 11.41 13.90
CA SER A 51 9.42 11.10 13.32
C SER A 51 8.95 12.17 12.32
N LYS A 52 9.19 13.46 12.62
CA LYS A 52 8.83 14.59 11.73
C LYS A 52 9.59 14.52 10.40
N SER A 53 10.85 14.12 10.41
CA SER A 53 11.62 13.95 9.16
C SER A 53 11.24 12.66 8.43
N LEU A 54 11.10 11.55 9.16
CA LEU A 54 10.79 10.25 8.59
C LEU A 54 9.41 10.21 7.92
N ILE A 55 8.40 10.88 8.48
CA ILE A 55 7.05 10.85 7.88
C ILE A 55 7.06 11.46 6.46
N VAL A 56 7.83 12.52 6.24
CA VAL A 56 7.96 13.13 4.90
C VAL A 56 8.68 12.19 3.94
N LEU A 57 9.76 11.53 4.38
CA LEU A 57 10.50 10.56 3.58
C LEU A 57 9.63 9.36 3.21
N ILE A 58 8.87 8.83 4.17
CA ILE A 58 7.88 7.76 3.96
C ILE A 58 6.88 8.21 2.89
N GLY A 59 6.38 9.45 2.98
CA GLY A 59 5.43 9.95 2.02
C GLY A 59 5.96 10.02 0.59
N ILE A 60 7.23 10.44 0.42
CA ILE A 60 7.92 10.42 -0.88
C ILE A 60 8.03 8.97 -1.40
N LEU A 61 8.41 8.02 -0.55
CA LEU A 61 8.50 6.61 -0.93
C LEU A 61 7.14 6.05 -1.33
N ASP A 62 6.06 6.41 -0.64
CA ASP A 62 4.70 5.99 -0.98
C ASP A 62 4.27 6.51 -2.36
N VAL A 63 4.58 7.76 -2.70
CA VAL A 63 4.33 8.31 -4.04
C VAL A 63 5.12 7.57 -5.13
N ILE A 64 6.39 7.25 -4.86
CA ILE A 64 7.22 6.46 -5.79
C ILE A 64 6.61 5.08 -6.03
N VAL A 65 6.21 4.38 -4.95
CA VAL A 65 5.56 3.07 -5.02
C VAL A 65 4.24 3.16 -5.81
N ALA A 66 3.43 4.19 -5.56
CA ALA A 66 2.17 4.43 -6.27
C ALA A 66 2.41 4.53 -7.78
N LEU A 67 3.35 5.37 -8.21
CA LEU A 67 3.67 5.59 -9.62
C LEU A 67 4.21 4.33 -10.30
N ILE A 68 5.10 3.58 -9.63
CA ILE A 68 5.63 2.34 -10.18
C ILE A 68 4.51 1.32 -10.39
N ILE A 69 3.63 1.13 -9.40
CA ILE A 69 2.51 0.18 -9.51
C ILE A 69 1.52 0.62 -10.59
N LEU A 70 1.23 1.92 -10.71
CA LEU A 70 0.34 2.44 -11.75
C LEU A 70 0.91 2.26 -13.16
N LEU A 71 2.22 2.45 -13.37
CA LEU A 71 2.82 2.46 -14.72
C LEU A 71 3.34 1.08 -15.16
N LYS A 72 4.09 0.40 -14.30
CA LYS A 72 4.74 -0.88 -14.60
C LYS A 72 4.84 -1.72 -13.32
N PRO A 73 3.76 -2.42 -12.93
CA PRO A 73 3.71 -3.12 -11.66
C PRO A 73 4.73 -4.26 -11.62
N HIS A 74 5.62 -4.23 -10.64
CA HIS A 74 6.57 -5.30 -10.37
C HIS A 74 6.14 -6.09 -9.14
N LYS A 75 6.11 -7.43 -9.23
CA LYS A 75 5.57 -8.31 -8.16
C LYS A 75 6.19 -8.03 -6.78
N TYR A 76 7.50 -7.79 -6.69
CA TYR A 76 8.14 -7.51 -5.41
C TYR A 76 7.82 -6.12 -4.84
N ILE A 77 7.57 -5.13 -5.71
CA ILE A 77 7.17 -3.78 -5.27
C ILE A 77 5.72 -3.81 -4.77
N VAL A 78 4.86 -4.57 -5.45
CA VAL A 78 3.49 -4.81 -5.00
C VAL A 78 3.47 -5.60 -3.67
N LEU A 79 4.36 -6.59 -3.51
CA LEU A 79 4.51 -7.31 -2.25
C LEU A 79 5.00 -6.40 -1.12
N TRP A 80 5.95 -5.50 -1.40
CA TRP A 80 6.36 -4.45 -0.47
C TRP A 80 5.17 -3.57 -0.07
N ALA A 81 4.34 -3.14 -1.03
CA ALA A 81 3.14 -2.35 -0.76
C ALA A 81 2.18 -3.08 0.20
N PHE A 82 1.98 -4.39 0.04
CA PHE A 82 1.21 -5.19 0.99
C PHE A 82 1.84 -5.16 2.39
N VAL A 83 3.13 -5.50 2.52
CA VAL A 83 3.82 -5.57 3.82
C VAL A 83 3.79 -4.21 4.52
N TRP A 84 4.03 -3.14 3.78
CA TRP A 84 4.03 -1.78 4.32
C TRP A 84 2.65 -1.32 4.78
N ALA A 85 1.62 -1.48 3.93
CA ALA A 85 0.25 -1.13 4.27
C ALA A 85 -0.29 -1.97 5.45
N PHE A 86 0.08 -3.25 5.52
CA PHE A 86 -0.28 -4.12 6.63
C PHE A 86 0.38 -3.66 7.92
N SER A 87 1.69 -3.40 7.90
CA SER A 87 2.44 -2.97 9.08
C SER A 87 1.94 -1.63 9.61
N THR A 88 1.71 -0.65 8.74
CA THR A 88 1.17 0.67 9.12
C THR A 88 -0.25 0.59 9.67
N ALA A 89 -1.08 -0.34 9.18
CA ALA A 89 -2.38 -0.62 9.78
C ALA A 89 -2.23 -1.29 11.16
N ALA A 90 -1.31 -2.24 11.30
CA ALA A 90 -1.11 -3.02 12.52
C ALA A 90 -0.50 -2.19 13.67
N VAL A 91 0.25 -1.12 13.36
CA VAL A 91 0.77 -0.20 14.37
C VAL A 91 -0.33 0.58 15.09
N ARG A 92 -1.51 0.76 14.48
CA ARG A 92 -2.60 1.55 15.09
C ARG A 92 -3.11 0.98 16.42
N PRO A 93 -3.48 -0.32 16.50
CA PRO A 93 -3.78 -0.94 17.79
C PRO A 93 -2.64 -0.84 18.81
N LEU A 94 -1.39 -0.96 18.36
CA LEU A 94 -0.21 -0.83 19.22
C LEU A 94 -0.04 0.60 19.77
N ALA A 95 -0.48 1.60 19.01
CA ALA A 95 -0.49 3.01 19.39
C ALA A 95 -1.71 3.40 20.26
N GLY A 96 -2.54 2.42 20.67
CA GLY A 96 -3.70 2.64 21.53
C GLY A 96 -5.04 2.86 20.80
N GLU A 97 -5.07 2.75 19.47
CA GLU A 97 -6.34 2.77 18.72
C GLU A 97 -7.10 1.44 18.86
N SER A 98 -8.39 1.44 18.51
CA SER A 98 -9.18 0.21 18.47
C SER A 98 -8.66 -0.77 17.41
N ILE A 99 -8.79 -2.08 17.65
CA ILE A 99 -8.52 -3.11 16.62
C ILE A 99 -9.32 -2.89 15.33
N TRP A 100 -10.47 -2.22 15.43
CA TRP A 100 -11.29 -1.85 14.27
C TRP A 100 -10.57 -0.88 13.32
N ALA A 101 -9.61 -0.07 13.80
CA ALA A 101 -8.80 0.78 12.94
C ALA A 101 -7.90 -0.02 11.98
N PHE A 102 -7.45 -1.20 12.41
CA PHE A 102 -6.74 -2.15 11.54
C PHE A 102 -7.70 -2.81 10.54
N VAL A 103 -8.86 -3.28 11.02
CA VAL A 103 -9.86 -4.00 10.19
C VAL A 103 -10.45 -3.09 9.11
N GLU A 104 -10.81 -1.85 9.45
CA GLU A 104 -11.33 -0.83 8.53
C GLU A 104 -10.36 -0.59 7.35
N ARG A 105 -9.06 -0.64 7.62
CA ARG A 105 -7.99 -0.47 6.60
C ARG A 105 -7.68 -1.76 5.85
N GLY A 106 -8.50 -2.80 5.99
CA GLY A 106 -8.35 -4.10 5.33
C GLY A 106 -8.12 -3.98 3.82
N SER A 107 -8.86 -3.08 3.17
CA SER A 107 -8.71 -2.81 1.73
C SER A 107 -7.33 -2.28 1.36
N ASN A 108 -6.67 -1.48 2.22
CA ASN A 108 -5.37 -0.87 1.92
C ASN A 108 -4.28 -1.91 1.73
N TRP A 109 -4.29 -3.01 2.50
CA TRP A 109 -3.29 -4.08 2.40
C TRP A 109 -3.80 -5.29 1.61
N ALA A 110 -5.10 -5.61 1.62
CA ALA A 110 -5.61 -6.75 0.85
C ALA A 110 -5.53 -6.54 -0.66
N VAL A 111 -5.78 -5.31 -1.15
CA VAL A 111 -5.75 -5.01 -2.59
C VAL A 111 -4.35 -5.25 -3.21
N PRO A 112 -3.23 -4.73 -2.66
CA PRO A 112 -1.91 -5.06 -3.20
C PRO A 112 -1.59 -6.56 -3.09
N LEU A 113 -2.07 -7.27 -2.07
CA LEU A 113 -1.91 -8.72 -1.96
C LEU A 113 -2.61 -9.47 -3.12
N VAL A 114 -3.84 -9.08 -3.46
CA VAL A 114 -4.57 -9.63 -4.61
C VAL A 114 -3.82 -9.34 -5.91
N LEU A 115 -3.33 -8.11 -6.09
CA LEU A 115 -2.53 -7.73 -7.25
C LEU A 115 -1.24 -8.55 -7.36
N PHE A 116 -0.57 -8.83 -6.24
CA PHE A 116 0.62 -9.68 -6.21
C PHE A 116 0.34 -11.09 -6.75
N PHE A 117 -0.71 -11.75 -6.26
CA PHE A 117 -1.07 -13.08 -6.75
C PHE A 117 -1.45 -13.09 -8.23
N LEU A 118 -2.16 -12.06 -8.70
CA LEU A 118 -2.49 -11.89 -10.12
C LEU A 118 -1.23 -11.81 -11.00
N LEU A 119 -0.24 -11.02 -10.58
CA LEU A 119 1.04 -10.89 -11.29
C LEU A 119 1.86 -12.18 -11.24
N LYS A 120 1.82 -12.91 -10.12
CA LYS A 120 2.49 -14.22 -9.98
C LYS A 120 1.90 -15.25 -10.96
N ILE A 121 0.58 -15.38 -11.01
CA ILE A 121 -0.11 -16.29 -11.94
C ILE A 121 0.22 -15.94 -13.40
N LYS A 122 0.24 -14.65 -13.76
CA LYS A 122 0.60 -14.19 -15.11
C LYS A 122 2.04 -14.55 -15.48
N SER A 123 2.97 -14.41 -14.53
CA SER A 123 4.38 -14.79 -14.71
C SER A 123 4.55 -16.29 -14.93
N GLU A 124 3.82 -17.12 -14.17
CA GLU A 124 3.88 -18.59 -14.28
C GLU A 124 3.29 -19.10 -15.60
N LYS A 125 2.17 -18.52 -16.07
CA LYS A 125 1.60 -18.86 -17.38
C LYS A 125 2.55 -18.55 -18.53
N LYS A 126 3.29 -17.44 -18.44
CA LYS A 126 4.30 -17.06 -19.46
C LYS A 126 5.48 -18.03 -19.53
N LEU A 127 5.79 -18.76 -18.45
CA LEU A 127 6.89 -19.73 -18.40
C LEU A 127 6.49 -21.12 -18.94
N LYS A 128 5.19 -21.37 -19.15
CA LYS A 128 4.65 -22.66 -19.62
C LYS A 128 4.29 -22.67 -21.11
N ILE A 129 4.53 -21.56 -21.81
CA ILE A 129 4.32 -21.36 -23.26
C ILE A 129 5.69 -21.11 -23.87
#